data_AF-A0A067PQI7-F1
#
_entry.id   AF-A0A067PQI7-F1
#
_cell.length_a   1.000
_cell.length_b   1.000
_cell.length_c   1.000
_cell.angle_alpha   90.00
_cell.angle_beta   90.00
_cell.angle_gamma   90.00
#
_symmetry.space_group_name_H-M   'P 1'
#
loop_
_entity.id
_entity.type
_entity.pdbx_description
1 polymer ?
#
loop_
_entity_poly.entity_id
_entity_poly.type
_entity_poly.pdbx_seq_one_letter_code
_entity_poly.pdbx_strand_id
1 'polypeptide(L)'
;PFVVEGTNKTALVSACIWSSHLDIELLSAWASRWEGTPTTLVLMNKHPSSTLENAALSRNISKITSSNEPWRSSLSIHLLNIATNTQDHPNAYINLARLFARSSHVLLFPDDLSTLPPVSAVSLAAANSTIFLTSKPAHPGFPFLPLTPIMLHRGDNIWCTERFLSGSRILDWEECLWQVWLQTL
;
A
#
# COMPACT_ATOMS: atom_id res chain seq x y z
N PRO A 1 7.07 -17.53 -2.80
CA PRO A 1 7.05 -16.08 -2.48
C PRO A 1 8.42 -15.49 -2.85
N PHE A 2 8.45 -14.52 -3.76
CA PHE A 2 9.66 -13.80 -4.15
C PHE A 2 9.65 -12.44 -3.47
N VAL A 3 10.75 -12.08 -2.82
CA VAL A 3 10.87 -10.81 -2.11
C VAL A 3 12.08 -10.07 -2.65
N VAL A 4 11.86 -8.85 -3.13
CA VAL A 4 12.93 -7.88 -3.40
C VAL A 4 12.94 -6.94 -2.22
N GLU A 5 14.07 -6.84 -1.54
CA GLU A 5 14.20 -6.02 -0.35
C GLU A 5 15.11 -4.82 -0.60
N GLY A 6 14.62 -3.63 -0.24
CA GLY A 6 15.45 -2.43 -0.15
C GLY A 6 16.46 -2.55 1.00
N THR A 7 17.56 -1.81 0.94
CA THR A 7 18.60 -1.80 1.99
C THR A 7 18.42 -0.70 3.03
N ASN A 8 17.61 0.32 2.75
CA ASN A 8 17.43 1.48 3.62
C ASN A 8 16.37 1.23 4.72
N LYS A 9 16.71 1.56 5.96
CA LYS A 9 15.87 1.39 7.17
C LYS A 9 15.58 2.70 7.90
N THR A 10 16.08 3.85 7.43
CA THR A 10 16.22 5.07 8.25
C THR A 10 14.97 5.94 8.34
N ALA A 11 13.78 5.40 8.08
CA ALA A 11 12.63 6.27 7.84
C ALA A 11 11.37 5.85 8.60
N LEU A 12 10.61 6.86 9.01
CA LEU A 12 9.62 6.77 10.08
C LEU A 12 8.30 6.12 9.63
N VAL A 13 7.94 6.26 8.36
CA VAL A 13 6.63 5.83 7.82
C VAL A 13 6.80 5.03 6.53
N SER A 14 6.30 3.80 6.49
CA SER A 14 6.27 2.99 5.28
C SER A 14 4.96 3.18 4.52
N ALA A 15 5.04 3.47 3.23
CA ALA A 15 3.88 3.32 2.35
C ALA A 15 3.55 1.83 2.21
N CYS A 16 2.30 1.46 2.45
CA CYS A 16 1.78 0.11 2.24
C CYS A 16 0.82 0.18 1.07
N ILE A 17 1.24 -0.39 -0.05
CA ILE A 17 0.55 -0.33 -1.33
C ILE A 17 0.37 -1.73 -1.90
N TRP A 18 -0.64 -1.90 -2.74
CA TRP A 18 -0.86 -3.13 -3.49
C TRP A 18 -1.09 -2.79 -4.96
N SER A 19 -0.82 -3.74 -5.84
CA SER A 19 -1.05 -3.55 -7.28
C SER A 19 -1.17 -4.88 -8.02
N SER A 20 -1.85 -4.87 -9.16
CA SER A 20 -1.69 -5.93 -10.15
C SER A 20 -0.27 -5.90 -10.71
N HIS A 21 0.26 -7.07 -11.07
CA HIS A 21 1.53 -7.21 -11.77
C HIS A 21 1.57 -6.46 -13.12
N LEU A 22 0.41 -6.21 -13.73
CA LEU A 22 0.28 -5.46 -14.98
C LEU A 22 0.64 -3.98 -14.80
N ASP A 23 0.36 -3.41 -13.63
CA ASP A 23 0.50 -1.98 -13.37
C ASP A 23 1.83 -1.63 -12.70
N ILE A 24 2.76 -2.59 -12.59
CA ILE A 24 4.06 -2.39 -11.95
C ILE A 24 4.87 -1.25 -12.61
N GLU A 25 4.62 -0.95 -13.88
CA GLU A 25 5.28 0.14 -14.61
C GLU A 25 4.91 1.53 -14.06
N LEU A 26 3.74 1.66 -13.42
CA LEU A 26 3.30 2.89 -12.76
C LEU A 26 4.08 3.19 -11.47
N LEU A 27 4.80 2.21 -10.93
CA LEU A 27 5.51 2.34 -9.66
C LEU A 27 6.53 3.48 -9.66
N SER A 28 7.24 3.68 -10.77
CA SER A 28 8.24 4.75 -10.85
C SER A 28 7.61 6.14 -10.75
N ALA A 29 6.46 6.35 -11.40
CA ALA A 29 5.72 7.61 -11.35
C ALA A 29 5.07 7.83 -9.98
N TRP A 30 4.59 6.75 -9.35
CA TRP A 30 4.05 6.80 -8.00
C TRP A 30 5.14 7.12 -6.96
N ALA A 31 6.25 6.38 -6.99
CA ALA A 31 7.33 6.47 -6.02
C ALA A 31 8.12 7.78 -6.12
N SER A 32 8.21 8.39 -7.30
CA SER A 32 8.86 9.71 -7.45
C SER A 32 8.11 10.84 -6.74
N ARG A 33 6.81 10.66 -6.45
CA ARG A 33 6.00 11.62 -5.67
C ARG A 33 5.92 11.28 -4.18
N TRP A 34 6.41 10.10 -3.79
CA TRP A 34 6.40 9.65 -2.42
C TRP A 34 7.68 10.10 -1.72
N GLU A 35 7.56 11.09 -0.85
CA GLU A 35 8.69 11.58 -0.05
C GLU A 35 9.01 10.67 1.14
N GLY A 36 8.08 9.77 1.48
CA GLY A 36 8.27 8.82 2.55
C GLY A 36 9.21 7.73 2.08
N THR A 37 10.08 7.28 2.93
CA THR A 37 10.70 5.98 2.77
C THR A 37 10.42 5.26 4.09
N PRO A 38 10.41 3.92 4.18
CA PRO A 38 10.42 2.93 3.10
C PRO A 38 9.09 2.79 2.32
N THR A 39 9.04 1.97 1.28
CA THR A 39 7.80 1.56 0.58
C THR A 39 7.69 0.05 0.54
N THR A 40 6.55 -0.50 0.96
CA THR A 40 6.22 -1.92 0.87
C THR A 40 5.09 -2.12 -0.13
N LEU A 41 5.39 -2.81 -1.22
CA LEU A 41 4.48 -3.14 -2.30
C LEU A 41 4.16 -4.63 -2.31
N VAL A 42 2.88 -4.98 -2.22
CA VAL A 42 2.39 -6.32 -2.51
C VAL A 42 1.93 -6.37 -3.96
N LEU A 43 2.55 -7.25 -4.75
CA LEU A 43 2.29 -7.37 -6.17
C LEU A 43 1.54 -8.65 -6.49
N MET A 44 0.40 -8.52 -7.15
CA MET A 44 -0.53 -9.62 -7.41
C MET A 44 -0.29 -10.24 -8.78
N ASN A 45 0.06 -11.53 -8.81
CA ASN A 45 0.20 -12.30 -10.04
C ASN A 45 -0.92 -13.36 -10.12
N LYS A 46 -1.92 -13.10 -10.97
CA LYS A 46 -3.05 -14.02 -11.21
C LYS A 46 -2.74 -15.12 -12.23
N HIS A 47 -1.62 -15.02 -12.94
CA HIS A 47 -1.22 -15.98 -13.98
C HIS A 47 0.13 -16.63 -13.67
N PRO A 48 0.30 -17.26 -12.49
CA PRO A 48 1.61 -17.77 -12.07
C PRO A 48 2.12 -18.92 -12.95
N SER A 49 1.28 -19.56 -13.74
CA SER A 49 1.68 -20.62 -14.69
C SER A 49 2.03 -20.10 -16.09
N SER A 50 1.75 -18.82 -16.39
CA SER A 50 2.04 -18.22 -17.69
C SER A 50 3.53 -17.85 -17.79
N THR A 51 4.29 -18.63 -18.54
CA THR A 51 5.73 -18.38 -18.75
C THR A 51 5.99 -17.00 -19.37
N LEU A 52 5.13 -16.56 -20.28
CA LEU A 52 5.27 -15.28 -20.97
C LEU A 52 5.08 -14.10 -20.00
N GLU A 53 4.01 -14.14 -19.20
CA GLU A 53 3.72 -13.08 -18.23
C GLU A 53 4.74 -13.05 -17.10
N ASN A 54 5.16 -14.22 -16.60
CA ASN A 54 6.21 -14.30 -15.60
C ASN A 54 7.55 -13.74 -16.12
N ALA A 55 7.88 -13.96 -17.40
CA ALA A 55 9.08 -13.39 -18.02
C ALA A 55 8.98 -11.86 -18.16
N ALA A 56 7.81 -11.34 -18.53
CA ALA A 56 7.55 -9.90 -18.60
C ALA A 56 7.64 -9.25 -17.20
N LEU A 57 7.00 -9.87 -16.20
CA LEU A 57 7.04 -9.44 -14.81
C LEU A 57 8.48 -9.41 -14.27
N SER A 58 9.24 -10.49 -14.48
CA SER A 58 10.64 -10.58 -14.06
C SER A 58 11.50 -9.50 -14.72
N ARG A 59 11.27 -9.21 -16.00
CA ARG A 59 11.93 -8.11 -16.72
C ARG A 59 11.59 -6.75 -16.12
N ASN A 60 10.32 -6.51 -15.78
CA ASN A 60 9.88 -5.24 -15.20
C ASN A 60 10.42 -5.03 -13.78
N ILE A 61 10.39 -6.06 -12.95
CA ILE A 61 11.06 -6.04 -11.64
C ILE A 61 12.56 -5.78 -11.82
N SER A 62 13.21 -6.46 -12.79
CA SER A 62 14.64 -6.26 -13.04
C SER A 62 14.95 -4.80 -13.39
N LYS A 63 14.17 -4.18 -14.29
CA LYS A 63 14.30 -2.74 -14.64
C LYS A 63 14.19 -1.83 -13.42
N ILE A 64 13.22 -2.10 -12.54
CA ILE A 64 13.03 -1.34 -11.29
C ILE A 64 14.25 -1.52 -10.38
N THR A 65 14.73 -2.76 -10.23
CA THR A 65 15.89 -3.06 -9.37
C THR A 65 17.22 -2.56 -9.91
N SER A 66 17.34 -2.35 -11.21
CA SER A 66 18.52 -1.76 -11.87
C SER A 66 18.46 -0.24 -11.97
N SER A 67 17.36 0.38 -11.53
CA SER A 67 17.20 1.83 -11.57
C SER A 67 18.17 2.55 -10.62
N ASN A 68 18.60 3.76 -10.99
CA ASN A 68 19.42 4.61 -10.12
C ASN A 68 18.58 5.53 -9.23
N GLU A 69 17.26 5.33 -9.20
CA GLU A 69 16.35 6.17 -8.42
C GLU A 69 16.55 6.02 -6.90
N PRO A 70 16.50 7.11 -6.12
CA PRO A 70 16.73 7.07 -4.67
C PRO A 70 15.76 6.16 -3.90
N TRP A 71 14.48 6.18 -4.28
CA TRP A 71 13.41 5.41 -3.63
C TRP A 71 13.63 3.89 -3.73
N ARG A 72 14.37 3.43 -4.74
CA ARG A 72 14.67 2.00 -4.97
C ARG A 72 15.31 1.34 -3.76
N SER A 73 16.26 2.04 -3.13
CA SER A 73 16.96 1.54 -1.95
C SER A 73 16.03 1.28 -0.76
N SER A 74 14.81 1.81 -0.79
CA SER A 74 13.82 1.73 0.28
C SER A 74 12.58 0.90 -0.09
N LEU A 75 12.51 0.43 -1.34
CA LEU A 75 11.39 -0.33 -1.87
C LEU A 75 11.52 -1.81 -1.51
N SER A 76 10.46 -2.40 -0.95
CA SER A 76 10.31 -3.83 -0.75
C SER A 76 9.12 -4.33 -1.59
N ILE A 77 9.36 -5.28 -2.52
CA ILE A 77 8.33 -5.87 -3.37
C ILE A 77 8.09 -7.31 -2.92
N HIS A 78 6.84 -7.64 -2.62
CA HIS A 78 6.39 -8.97 -2.22
C HIS A 78 5.47 -9.53 -3.29
N LEU A 79 5.91 -10.56 -4.02
CA LEU A 79 5.12 -11.20 -5.05
C LEU A 79 4.16 -12.23 -4.45
N LEU A 80 2.86 -12.01 -4.65
CA LEU A 80 1.79 -12.91 -4.26
C LEU A 80 1.16 -13.56 -5.49
N ASN A 81 1.39 -14.87 -5.63
CA ASN A 81 0.78 -15.67 -6.69
C ASN A 81 -0.62 -16.11 -6.24
N ILE A 82 -1.63 -15.76 -7.04
CA ILE A 82 -3.03 -16.07 -6.77
C ILE A 82 -3.60 -16.86 -7.94
N ALA A 83 -4.55 -17.76 -7.68
CA ALA A 83 -5.23 -18.50 -8.74
C ALA A 83 -6.07 -17.54 -9.60
N THR A 84 -6.09 -17.76 -10.92
CA THR A 84 -6.72 -16.87 -11.92
C THR A 84 -8.14 -16.42 -11.57
N ASN A 85 -8.92 -17.31 -10.95
CA ASN A 85 -10.34 -17.12 -10.68
C ASN A 85 -10.63 -16.64 -9.25
N THR A 86 -9.58 -16.28 -8.50
CA THR A 86 -9.76 -15.76 -7.14
C THR A 86 -10.24 -14.32 -7.21
N GLN A 87 -11.26 -14.01 -6.42
CA GLN A 87 -11.73 -12.64 -6.24
C GLN A 87 -10.64 -11.78 -5.62
N ASP A 88 -10.60 -10.49 -5.98
CA ASP A 88 -9.68 -9.55 -5.37
C ASP A 88 -10.12 -9.17 -3.96
N HIS A 89 -9.14 -9.14 -3.06
CA HIS A 89 -9.31 -8.71 -1.66
C HIS A 89 -8.28 -7.60 -1.34
N PRO A 90 -8.46 -6.37 -1.87
CA PRO A 90 -7.57 -5.23 -1.66
C PRO A 90 -7.15 -5.00 -0.20
N ASN A 91 -8.08 -5.06 0.74
CA ASN A 91 -7.82 -4.85 2.16
C ASN A 91 -6.91 -5.95 2.73
N ALA A 92 -7.08 -7.20 2.27
CA ALA A 92 -6.17 -8.28 2.65
C ALA A 92 -4.74 -8.03 2.12
N TYR A 93 -4.60 -7.52 0.90
CA TYR A 93 -3.30 -7.21 0.31
C TYR A 93 -2.61 -6.03 1.01
N ILE A 94 -3.37 -5.01 1.41
CA ILE A 94 -2.88 -3.88 2.21
C ILE A 94 -2.46 -4.33 3.61
N ASN A 95 -3.24 -5.22 4.24
CA ASN A 95 -2.86 -5.80 5.52
C ASN A 95 -1.56 -6.60 5.43
N LEU A 96 -1.35 -7.34 4.33
CA LEU A 96 -0.07 -8.01 4.07
C LEU A 96 1.05 -7.00 3.86
N ALA A 97 0.83 -5.92 3.11
CA ALA A 97 1.81 -4.86 2.93
C ALA A 97 2.22 -4.25 4.28
N ARG A 98 1.24 -4.00 5.15
CA ARG A 98 1.47 -3.57 6.52
C ARG A 98 2.27 -4.58 7.34
N LEU A 99 1.95 -5.86 7.24
CA LEU A 99 2.65 -6.92 7.97
C LEU A 99 4.14 -6.97 7.59
N PHE A 100 4.46 -6.74 6.31
CA PHE A 100 5.83 -6.71 5.80
C PHE A 100 6.50 -5.33 5.89
N ALA A 101 5.78 -4.30 6.34
CA ALA A 101 6.32 -2.96 6.50
C ALA A 101 7.44 -2.96 7.54
N ARG A 102 8.47 -2.14 7.29
CA ARG A 102 9.69 -2.14 8.11
C ARG A 102 9.69 -1.06 9.18
N SER A 103 8.96 0.03 8.95
CA SER A 103 8.78 1.11 9.90
C SER A 103 7.79 0.76 11.00
N SER A 104 7.83 1.54 12.09
CA SER A 104 6.84 1.46 13.17
C SER A 104 5.50 2.07 12.77
N HIS A 105 5.49 3.09 11.91
CA HIS A 105 4.26 3.69 11.38
C HIS A 105 4.08 3.33 9.91
N VAL A 106 2.86 3.11 9.48
CA VAL A 106 2.54 2.77 8.11
C VAL A 106 1.46 3.69 7.58
N LEU A 107 1.56 4.05 6.31
CA LEU A 107 0.50 4.72 5.57
C LEU A 107 -0.13 3.73 4.62
N LEU A 108 -1.38 3.36 4.89
CA LEU A 108 -2.15 2.43 4.08
C LEU A 108 -2.78 3.19 2.92
N PHE A 109 -2.37 2.84 1.69
CA PHE A 109 -3.00 3.35 0.48
C PHE A 109 -4.06 2.35 0.03
N PRO A 110 -5.34 2.72 0.13
CA PRO A 110 -6.42 1.84 -0.32
C PRO A 110 -6.45 1.67 -1.82
N ASP A 111 -5.98 2.68 -2.54
CA ASP A 111 -5.93 2.71 -3.99
C ASP A 111 -4.70 1.97 -4.56
N ASP A 112 -4.72 1.63 -5.86
CA ASP A 112 -3.59 1.01 -6.55
C ASP A 112 -2.61 2.07 -7.07
N LEU A 113 -1.62 1.66 -7.87
CA LEU A 113 -0.58 2.56 -8.40
C LEU A 113 -1.10 3.62 -9.37
N SER A 114 -2.35 3.53 -9.85
CA SER A 114 -2.96 4.55 -10.70
C SER A 114 -3.24 5.86 -9.95
N THR A 115 -3.41 5.79 -8.63
CA THR A 115 -3.64 6.96 -7.78
C THR A 115 -2.36 7.40 -7.10
N LEU A 116 -1.90 8.59 -7.49
CA LEU A 116 -0.65 9.15 -6.98
C LEU A 116 -0.76 9.58 -5.52
N PRO A 117 0.31 9.43 -4.72
CA PRO A 117 0.27 9.81 -3.32
C PRO A 117 0.16 11.34 -3.16
N PRO A 118 -0.51 11.83 -2.10
CA PRO A 118 -0.55 13.26 -1.82
C PRO A 118 0.82 13.76 -1.34
N VAL A 119 1.25 14.91 -1.86
CA VAL A 119 2.59 15.49 -1.67
C VAL A 119 2.92 15.76 -0.18
N SER A 120 1.91 15.95 0.68
CA SER A 120 2.08 16.30 2.10
C SER A 120 1.93 15.13 3.09
N ALA A 121 1.80 13.89 2.61
CA ALA A 121 1.49 12.72 3.45
C ALA A 121 2.54 12.41 4.55
N VAL A 122 3.78 12.85 4.37
CA VAL A 122 4.95 12.38 5.12
C VAL A 122 5.28 13.28 6.32
N SER A 123 4.85 14.55 6.29
CA SER A 123 5.06 15.51 7.39
C SER A 123 4.31 15.14 8.69
N LEU A 124 3.55 14.04 8.67
CA LEU A 124 2.69 13.58 9.76
C LEU A 124 3.34 12.53 10.66
N ALA A 125 4.55 12.06 10.31
CA ALA A 125 5.30 11.01 11.01
C ALA A 125 5.69 11.31 12.48
N ALA A 126 5.42 12.52 12.98
CA ALA A 126 5.74 12.93 14.34
C ALA A 126 4.61 12.66 15.35
N ALA A 127 3.42 12.23 14.91
CA ALA A 127 2.32 11.93 15.80
C ALA A 127 2.31 10.44 16.18
N ASN A 128 2.36 10.14 17.47
CA ASN A 128 2.14 8.78 18.02
C ASN A 128 0.65 8.37 17.94
N SER A 129 -0.06 8.78 16.89
CA SER A 129 -1.51 8.73 16.79
C SER A 129 -1.92 8.35 15.37
N THR A 130 -3.08 7.70 15.25
CA THR A 130 -3.69 7.42 13.95
C THR A 130 -4.09 8.73 13.27
N ILE A 131 -3.73 8.88 11.99
CA ILE A 131 -4.01 10.09 11.21
C ILE A 131 -4.72 9.70 9.91
N PHE A 132 -5.81 10.41 9.61
CA PHE A 132 -6.54 10.30 8.35
C PHE A 132 -6.04 11.38 7.39
N LEU A 133 -5.57 11.01 6.19
CA LEU A 133 -5.11 11.98 5.19
C LEU A 133 -6.28 12.59 4.42
N THR A 134 -7.01 13.47 5.09
CA THR A 134 -8.13 14.21 4.50
C THR A 134 -7.68 15.54 3.88
N SER A 135 -8.32 15.94 2.78
CA SER A 135 -8.13 17.28 2.19
C SER A 135 -8.75 18.40 3.05
N LYS A 136 -9.49 18.06 4.12
CA LYS A 136 -10.13 19.01 5.04
C LYS A 136 -9.42 19.00 6.41
N PRO A 137 -8.48 19.92 6.66
CA PRO A 137 -7.65 19.91 7.88
C PRO A 137 -8.40 20.30 9.17
N ALA A 138 -9.61 20.88 9.07
CA ALA A 138 -10.25 21.52 10.24
C ALA A 138 -10.89 20.52 11.22
N HIS A 139 -11.42 19.39 10.76
CA HIS A 139 -12.04 18.36 11.61
C HIS A 139 -12.01 17.02 10.87
N PRO A 140 -11.11 16.07 11.20
CA PRO A 140 -11.22 14.70 10.71
C PRO A 140 -12.40 14.03 11.43
N GLY A 141 -13.62 14.30 10.96
CA GLY A 141 -14.84 13.66 11.40
C GLY A 141 -15.36 12.73 10.31
N PHE A 142 -15.85 11.57 10.71
CA PHE A 142 -16.57 10.68 9.80
C PHE A 142 -17.84 11.39 9.25
N PRO A 143 -18.20 11.22 7.96
CA PRO A 143 -17.54 10.39 6.96
C PRO A 143 -16.32 11.03 6.31
N PHE A 144 -15.31 10.21 6.00
CA PHE A 144 -14.13 10.60 5.24
C PHE A 144 -14.39 10.54 3.73
N LEU A 145 -13.45 11.08 2.92
CA LEU A 145 -13.53 10.91 1.47
C LEU A 145 -13.30 9.43 1.08
N PRO A 146 -13.93 8.95 0.00
CA PRO A 146 -13.69 7.61 -0.52
C PRO A 146 -12.18 7.37 -0.72
N LEU A 147 -11.71 6.17 -0.36
CA LEU A 147 -10.31 5.77 -0.50
C LEU A 147 -9.30 6.73 0.18
N THR A 148 -9.71 7.41 1.25
CA THR A 148 -8.79 8.22 2.08
C THR A 148 -7.68 7.34 2.66
N PRO A 149 -6.38 7.62 2.42
CA PRO A 149 -5.30 6.89 3.06
C PRO A 149 -5.25 7.14 4.57
N ILE A 150 -4.82 6.13 5.32
CA ILE A 150 -4.72 6.21 6.79
C ILE A 150 -3.32 5.86 7.27
N MET A 151 -2.81 6.67 8.19
CA MET A 151 -1.58 6.41 8.90
C MET A 151 -1.90 5.81 10.27
N LEU A 152 -1.22 4.72 10.61
CA LEU A 152 -1.39 4.03 11.89
C LEU A 152 -0.09 3.36 12.31
N HIS A 153 0.00 2.92 13.56
CA HIS A 153 1.16 2.18 14.01
C HIS A 153 1.06 0.73 13.53
N ARG A 154 2.14 0.20 12.96
CA ARG A 154 2.19 -1.14 12.36
C ARG A 154 1.68 -2.22 13.33
N GLY A 155 1.96 -2.06 14.62
CA GLY A 155 1.57 -2.99 15.67
C GLY A 155 0.14 -2.85 16.22
N ASP A 156 -0.67 -1.91 15.73
CA ASP A 156 -2.04 -1.73 16.24
C ASP A 156 -2.93 -2.96 15.93
N ASN A 157 -3.88 -3.28 16.80
CA ASN A 157 -4.73 -4.47 16.60
C ASN A 157 -5.89 -4.26 15.59
N ILE A 158 -5.88 -3.15 14.86
CA ILE A 158 -6.93 -2.78 13.90
C ILE A 158 -6.58 -3.39 12.53
N TRP A 159 -7.48 -4.15 11.91
CA TRP A 159 -7.25 -4.73 10.59
C TRP A 159 -8.43 -4.41 9.66
N CYS A 160 -8.14 -3.96 8.44
CA CYS A 160 -9.18 -3.72 7.43
C CYS A 160 -9.65 -5.08 6.89
N THR A 161 -10.91 -5.45 7.09
CA THR A 161 -11.46 -6.70 6.55
C THR A 161 -12.29 -6.42 5.31
N GLU A 162 -12.49 -7.44 4.47
CA GLU A 162 -13.43 -7.37 3.36
C GLU A 162 -14.82 -7.78 3.85
N ARG A 163 -15.89 -7.14 3.36
CA ARG A 163 -17.23 -7.68 3.54
C ARG A 163 -17.55 -8.58 2.36
N PHE A 164 -17.99 -9.79 2.64
CA PHE A 164 -18.40 -10.77 1.62
C PHE A 164 -19.61 -10.33 0.76
N LEU A 165 -20.24 -9.18 1.06
CA LEU A 165 -21.54 -8.77 0.52
C LEU A 165 -21.51 -7.56 -0.42
N SER A 166 -20.48 -6.71 -0.34
CA SER A 166 -20.43 -5.44 -1.08
C SER A 166 -19.83 -5.62 -2.48
N GLY A 167 -18.78 -6.45 -2.59
CA GLY A 167 -17.94 -6.54 -3.79
C GLY A 167 -17.32 -5.20 -4.22
N SER A 168 -17.42 -4.18 -3.37
CA SER A 168 -17.12 -2.78 -3.68
C SER A 168 -16.03 -2.30 -2.75
N ARG A 169 -14.83 -2.15 -3.32
CA ARG A 169 -13.64 -1.64 -2.65
C ARG A 169 -13.88 -0.35 -1.87
N ILE A 170 -14.66 0.58 -2.44
CA ILE A 170 -14.94 1.86 -1.78
C ILE A 170 -15.72 1.61 -0.48
N LEU A 171 -16.76 0.77 -0.52
CA LEU A 171 -17.58 0.45 0.64
C LEU A 171 -16.79 -0.35 1.68
N ASP A 172 -15.98 -1.32 1.24
CA ASP A 172 -15.11 -2.10 2.13
C ASP A 172 -14.08 -1.21 2.82
N TRP A 173 -13.53 -0.22 2.12
CA TRP A 173 -12.61 0.74 2.71
C TRP A 173 -13.29 1.73 3.65
N GLU A 174 -14.45 2.28 3.28
CA GLU A 174 -15.24 3.18 4.13
C GLU A 174 -15.59 2.54 5.48
N GLU A 175 -15.93 1.25 5.48
CA GLU A 175 -16.14 0.48 6.71
C GLU A 175 -14.85 0.38 7.53
N CYS A 176 -13.70 0.11 6.89
CA CYS A 176 -12.42 0.12 7.62
C CYS A 176 -12.15 1.49 8.25
N LEU A 177 -12.35 2.58 7.51
CA LEU A 177 -12.17 3.93 8.03
C LEU A 177 -13.09 4.22 9.22
N TRP A 178 -14.33 3.77 9.16
CA TRP A 178 -15.28 3.87 10.26
C TRP A 178 -14.81 3.10 11.49
N GLN A 179 -14.37 1.86 11.32
CA GLN A 179 -13.86 1.03 12.42
C GLN A 179 -12.60 1.64 13.05
N VAL A 180 -11.65 2.09 12.23
CA VAL A 180 -10.44 2.76 12.70
C VAL A 180 -10.82 4.00 13.49
N TRP A 181 -11.70 4.84 12.96
CA TRP A 181 -12.16 6.06 13.65
C TRP A 181 -12.76 5.75 15.02
N LEU A 182 -13.68 4.77 15.11
CA LEU A 182 -14.29 4.38 16.38
C LEU A 182 -13.29 3.85 17.42
N GLN A 183 -12.23 3.16 16.99
CA GLN A 183 -11.23 2.59 17.88
C GLN A 183 -10.16 3.62 18.31
N THR A 184 -10.12 4.78 17.66
CA THR A 184 -9.17 5.87 17.94
C THR A 184 -9.80 7.05 18.68
N LEU A 185 -11.11 6.98 18.96
CA LEU A 185 -11.84 7.92 19.83
C LEU A 185 -11.45 7.77 21.30
#